data_AF-A0A519SZS7-F1
#
_entry.id   AF-A0A519SZS7-F1
#
_cell.length_a   1.000
_cell.length_b   1.000
_cell.length_c   1.000
_cell.angle_alpha   90.00
_cell.angle_beta   90.00
_cell.angle_gamma   90.00
#
_symmetry.space_group_name_H-M   'P 1'
#
loop_
_entity.id
_entity.type
_entity.pdbx_description
1 polymer ?
#
loop_
_entity_poly.entity_id
_entity_poly.type
_entity_poly.pdbx_seq_one_letter_code
_entity_poly.pdbx_strand_id
1 'polypeptide(L)'
;MNRFLLFLSWVCIGFPGTAQPGPQTVLGRTDSLRSTILNETRTFYVHVPAGAAGTGAATKRYPVVYLFDGDAQFAAATSMIQYLSTNYNALCPEMIVVGILHPDRRKDLTPTHVAADPPYWPAGASRTTGGGEAFIAFLERELLPYIDKKYPTQP
;
A
#
# COMPACT_ATOMS: atom_id res chain seq x y z
N MET A 1 58.06 -33.30 -6.01
CA MET A 1 57.67 -31.90 -6.26
C MET A 1 56.24 -31.89 -6.81
N ASN A 2 55.22 -32.06 -5.95
CA ASN A 2 53.79 -31.99 -6.35
C ASN A 2 52.79 -32.07 -5.18
N ARG A 3 53.22 -32.01 -3.91
CA ARG A 3 52.30 -32.03 -2.75
C ARG A 3 52.01 -30.64 -2.17
N PHE A 4 52.66 -29.59 -2.67
CA PHE A 4 52.46 -28.21 -2.20
C PHE A 4 51.33 -27.47 -2.94
N LEU A 5 50.91 -27.98 -4.11
CA LEU A 5 49.84 -27.39 -4.93
C LEU A 5 48.42 -27.74 -4.46
N LEU A 6 48.27 -28.67 -3.52
CA LEU A 6 46.96 -29.12 -3.01
C LEU A 6 46.49 -28.38 -1.75
N PHE A 7 47.31 -27.51 -1.16
CA PHE A 7 46.91 -26.70 -0.01
C PHE A 7 46.27 -25.35 -0.40
N LEU A 8 46.39 -24.92 -1.65
CA LEU A 8 45.81 -23.64 -2.11
C LEU A 8 44.35 -23.76 -2.57
N SER A 9 43.84 -24.98 -2.78
CA SER A 9 42.45 -25.21 -3.20
C SER A 9 41.45 -25.30 -2.05
N TRP A 10 41.90 -25.29 -0.80
CA TRP A 10 41.03 -25.39 0.40
C TRP A 10 40.76 -24.05 1.11
N VAL A 11 41.12 -22.93 0.48
CA VAL A 11 40.84 -21.57 0.99
C VAL A 11 39.65 -20.91 0.26
N CYS A 12 39.08 -21.56 -0.76
CA CYS A 12 37.94 -21.03 -1.51
C CYS A 12 36.59 -21.67 -1.13
N ILE A 13 36.50 -22.41 -0.02
CA ILE A 13 35.20 -22.90 0.48
C ILE A 13 34.44 -21.73 1.11
N GLY A 14 33.73 -21.02 0.23
CA GLY A 14 32.47 -20.33 0.45
C GLY A 14 32.30 -19.65 1.79
N PHE A 15 32.72 -18.39 1.89
CA PHE A 15 31.98 -17.46 2.74
C PHE A 15 30.58 -17.35 2.15
N PRO A 16 29.49 -17.74 2.86
CA PRO A 16 28.16 -17.35 2.46
C PRO A 16 28.10 -15.83 2.61
N GLY A 17 28.34 -15.12 1.52
CA GLY A 17 28.16 -13.68 1.45
C GLY A 17 26.69 -13.38 1.67
N THR A 18 26.31 -13.05 2.90
CA THR A 18 25.02 -12.45 3.16
C THR A 18 25.04 -11.08 2.50
N ALA A 19 24.41 -10.94 1.34
CA ALA A 19 24.15 -9.62 0.77
C ALA A 19 23.29 -8.86 1.78
N GLN A 20 23.87 -7.89 2.48
CA GLN A 20 23.08 -6.96 3.29
C GLN A 20 22.31 -6.08 2.31
N PRO A 21 20.96 -6.07 2.36
CA PRO A 21 20.21 -5.15 1.54
C PRO A 21 20.70 -3.73 1.86
N GLY A 22 21.22 -3.03 0.85
CA GLY A 22 21.65 -1.64 1.00
C GLY A 22 20.49 -0.75 1.45
N PRO A 23 20.77 0.49 1.89
CA PRO A 23 19.73 1.43 2.31
C PRO A 23 18.61 1.52 1.26
N GLN A 24 17.41 1.11 1.64
CA GLN A 24 16.23 1.16 0.75
C GLN A 24 15.40 2.39 1.09
N THR A 25 15.05 3.19 0.09
CA THR A 25 14.04 4.23 0.24
C THR A 25 12.66 3.58 0.17
N VAL A 26 12.06 3.34 1.33
CA VAL A 26 10.73 2.74 1.43
C VAL A 26 9.67 3.84 1.41
N LEU A 27 8.90 3.93 0.32
CA LEU A 27 7.83 4.93 0.18
C LEU A 27 6.63 4.63 1.07
N GLY A 28 6.30 3.36 1.27
CA GLY A 28 5.19 2.92 2.10
C GLY A 28 5.31 1.43 2.42
N ARG A 29 4.31 0.91 3.14
CA ARG A 29 4.24 -0.50 3.53
C ARG A 29 2.89 -1.11 3.12
N THR A 30 2.87 -2.43 3.01
CA THR A 30 1.63 -3.18 2.81
C THR A 30 1.00 -3.52 4.16
N ASP A 31 -0.30 -3.36 4.27
CA ASP A 31 -1.12 -3.80 5.40
C ASP A 31 -2.36 -4.54 4.87
N SER A 32 -3.12 -5.17 5.76
CA SER A 32 -4.32 -5.92 5.37
C SER A 32 -5.36 -5.96 6.48
N LEU A 33 -6.61 -6.10 6.08
CA LEU A 33 -7.77 -6.23 6.97
C LEU A 33 -8.69 -7.34 6.45
N ARG A 34 -9.13 -8.25 7.33
CA ARG A 34 -10.19 -9.20 7.00
C ARG A 34 -11.54 -8.48 7.06
N SER A 35 -12.21 -8.35 5.92
CA SER A 35 -13.53 -7.74 5.81
C SER A 35 -14.62 -8.79 6.08
N THR A 36 -15.54 -8.46 6.97
CA THR A 36 -16.76 -9.23 7.18
C THR A 36 -17.82 -8.89 6.14
N ILE A 37 -17.87 -7.62 5.69
CA ILE A 37 -18.82 -7.12 4.69
C ILE A 37 -18.56 -7.74 3.30
N LEU A 38 -17.28 -7.77 2.89
CA LEU A 38 -16.87 -8.32 1.59
C LEU A 38 -16.54 -9.82 1.67
N ASN A 39 -16.49 -10.39 2.88
CA ASN A 39 -16.10 -11.77 3.15
C ASN A 39 -14.73 -12.16 2.55
N GLU A 40 -13.79 -11.22 2.50
CA GLU A 40 -12.46 -11.42 1.94
C GLU A 40 -11.41 -10.61 2.70
N THR A 41 -10.13 -10.94 2.51
CA THR A 41 -9.04 -10.13 3.05
C THR A 41 -8.70 -9.03 2.07
N ARG A 42 -8.75 -7.77 2.52
CA ARG A 42 -8.42 -6.58 1.72
C ARG A 42 -7.01 -6.12 2.07
N THR A 43 -6.16 -6.10 1.06
CA THR A 43 -4.79 -5.59 1.15
C THR A 43 -4.76 -4.14 0.66
N PHE A 44 -3.93 -3.31 1.29
CA PHE A 44 -3.75 -1.92 0.92
C PHE A 44 -2.33 -1.44 1.24
N TYR A 45 -1.91 -0.37 0.60
CA TYR A 45 -0.64 0.30 0.88
C TYR A 45 -0.86 1.46 1.83
N VAL A 46 0.10 1.71 2.73
CA VAL A 46 0.06 2.82 3.67
C VAL A 46 1.40 3.55 3.70
N HIS A 47 1.37 4.86 3.46
CA HIS A 47 2.45 5.78 3.77
C HIS A 47 2.12 6.54 5.05
N VAL A 48 3.10 6.65 5.94
CA VAL A 48 3.02 7.48 7.15
C VAL A 48 4.20 8.46 7.13
N PRO A 49 3.98 9.77 7.30
CA PRO A 49 5.06 10.75 7.31
C PRO A 49 6.13 10.45 8.38
N ALA A 50 7.40 10.76 8.08
CA ALA A 50 8.54 10.39 8.92
C ALA A 50 8.46 10.96 10.35
N GLY A 51 7.87 12.15 10.53
CA GLY A 51 7.66 12.78 11.83
C GLY A 51 6.71 12.02 12.76
N ALA A 52 5.98 11.01 12.27
CA ALA A 52 5.02 10.24 13.05
C ALA A 52 5.67 9.20 13.98
N ALA A 53 6.94 8.82 13.74
CA ALA A 53 7.62 7.75 14.45
C ALA A 53 8.31 8.19 15.76
N GLY A 54 8.21 9.46 16.16
CA GLY A 54 8.86 10.00 17.36
C GLY A 54 8.10 9.71 18.65
N THR A 55 8.80 9.20 19.66
CA THR A 55 8.28 8.85 21.00
C THR A 55 8.22 10.02 21.99
N GLY A 56 8.24 11.27 21.52
CA GLY A 56 8.26 12.44 22.40
C GLY A 56 7.65 13.67 21.75
N ALA A 57 6.79 14.36 22.52
CA ALA A 57 5.85 15.41 22.13
C ALA A 57 4.58 14.87 21.45
N ALA A 58 3.42 15.46 21.79
CA ALA A 58 2.08 15.04 21.39
C ALA A 58 2.04 14.40 20.00
N THR A 59 1.58 13.15 19.89
CA THR A 59 1.55 12.38 18.65
C THR A 59 0.88 13.21 17.56
N LYS A 60 1.68 13.80 16.66
CA LYS A 60 1.18 14.59 15.55
C LYS A 60 0.18 13.74 14.79
N ARG A 61 -1.03 14.27 14.61
CA ARG A 61 -2.08 13.63 13.84
C ARG A 61 -2.06 14.17 12.41
N TYR A 62 -2.40 13.32 11.46
CA TYR A 62 -2.28 13.61 10.03
C TYR A 62 -3.63 13.42 9.33
N PRO A 63 -4.02 14.32 8.41
CA PRO A 63 -5.08 14.04 7.47
C PRO A 63 -4.74 12.79 6.65
N VAL A 64 -5.77 12.11 6.15
CA VAL A 64 -5.63 10.86 5.40
C VAL A 64 -6.15 11.03 3.98
N VAL A 65 -5.35 10.63 3.00
CA VAL A 65 -5.76 10.53 1.60
C VAL A 65 -5.98 9.06 1.26
N TYR A 66 -7.22 8.71 0.92
CA TYR A 66 -7.58 7.40 0.41
C TYR A 66 -7.56 7.42 -1.11
N LEU A 67 -6.77 6.53 -1.72
CA LEU A 67 -6.61 6.42 -3.17
C LEU A 67 -7.17 5.09 -3.65
N PHE A 68 -8.13 5.13 -4.57
CA PHE A 68 -8.48 3.95 -5.36
C PHE A 68 -7.38 3.64 -6.38
N ASP A 69 -7.36 2.40 -6.85
CA ASP A 69 -6.33 1.91 -7.77
C ASP A 69 -4.90 2.11 -7.21
N GLY A 70 -4.70 1.73 -5.94
CA GLY A 70 -3.45 1.94 -5.21
C GLY A 70 -2.23 1.26 -5.84
N ASP A 71 -2.41 0.19 -6.60
CA ASP A 71 -1.38 -0.46 -7.40
C ASP A 71 -0.80 0.46 -8.49
N ALA A 72 -1.64 1.32 -9.08
CA ALA A 72 -1.24 2.25 -10.12
C ALA A 72 -0.88 3.65 -9.58
N GLN A 73 -1.60 4.13 -8.57
CA GLN A 73 -1.57 5.56 -8.17
C GLN A 73 -0.73 5.84 -6.92
N PHE A 74 -0.52 4.85 -6.05
CA PHE A 74 0.04 5.09 -4.71
C PHE A 74 1.42 5.75 -4.75
N ALA A 75 2.32 5.27 -5.63
CA ALA A 75 3.68 5.79 -5.69
C ALA A 75 3.71 7.26 -6.13
N ALA A 76 3.07 7.57 -7.26
CA ALA A 76 3.06 8.93 -7.81
C ALA A 76 2.40 9.93 -6.86
N ALA A 77 1.22 9.60 -6.33
CA ALA A 77 0.49 10.49 -5.42
C ALA A 77 1.24 10.70 -4.10
N THR A 78 1.82 9.65 -3.50
CA THR A 78 2.58 9.76 -2.25
C THR A 78 3.82 10.63 -2.43
N SER A 79 4.59 10.43 -3.51
CA SER A 79 5.76 11.25 -3.79
C SER A 79 5.41 12.72 -4.00
N MET A 80 4.29 13.01 -4.67
CA MET A 80 3.81 14.38 -4.84
C MET A 80 3.39 15.01 -3.51
N ILE A 81 2.64 14.28 -2.67
CA ILE A 81 2.23 14.74 -1.34
C ILE A 81 3.46 15.04 -0.46
N GLN A 82 4.47 14.17 -0.47
CA GLN A 82 5.72 14.41 0.27
C GLN A 82 6.46 15.67 -0.24
N TYR A 83 6.54 15.83 -1.56
CA TYR A 83 7.19 16.99 -2.16
C TYR A 83 6.48 18.32 -1.81
N LEU A 84 5.14 18.32 -1.79
CA LEU A 84 4.32 19.50 -1.50
C LEU A 84 4.15 19.80 -0.01
N SER A 85 4.42 18.82 0.87
CA SER A 85 4.25 18.98 2.32
C SER A 85 5.54 19.34 3.06
N THR A 86 6.70 19.22 2.42
CA THR A 86 8.00 19.44 3.06
C THR A 86 8.49 20.89 2.93
N ASN A 87 9.03 21.41 4.04
CA ASN A 87 9.76 22.66 4.37
C ASN A 87 9.83 23.86 3.39
N TYR A 88 9.89 23.67 2.08
CA TYR A 88 9.97 24.75 1.09
C TYR A 88 8.68 24.97 0.31
N ASN A 89 7.78 23.99 0.33
CA ASN A 89 6.62 23.94 -0.55
C ASN A 89 5.30 23.83 0.18
N ALA A 90 5.21 24.11 1.49
CA ALA A 90 4.09 23.84 2.43
C ALA A 90 2.66 24.26 1.94
N LEU A 91 2.24 23.68 0.83
CA LEU A 91 1.04 23.91 0.04
C LEU A 91 -0.05 22.93 0.48
N CYS A 92 0.37 21.80 1.06
CA CYS A 92 -0.50 20.88 1.80
C CYS A 92 0.19 20.45 3.11
N PRO A 93 -0.58 20.00 4.12
CA PRO A 93 0.01 19.37 5.29
C PRO A 93 0.66 18.03 4.94
N GLU A 94 1.54 17.53 5.81
CA GLU A 94 1.93 16.12 5.75
C GLU A 94 0.67 15.24 5.93
N MET A 95 0.55 14.17 5.16
CA MET A 95 -0.63 13.29 5.16
C MET A 95 -0.25 11.82 5.18
N ILE A 96 -1.08 11.02 5.83
CA ILE A 96 -1.09 9.57 5.63
C ILE A 96 -1.73 9.29 4.27
N VAL A 97 -1.14 8.40 3.48
CA VAL A 97 -1.71 7.98 2.20
C VAL A 97 -2.06 6.51 2.28
N VAL A 98 -3.30 6.16 1.95
CA VAL A 98 -3.81 4.78 1.93
C VAL A 98 -4.21 4.41 0.51
N GLY A 99 -3.41 3.56 -0.13
CA GLY A 99 -3.69 3.03 -1.47
C GLY A 99 -4.52 1.76 -1.39
N ILE A 100 -5.78 1.83 -1.80
CA ILE A 100 -6.73 0.72 -1.78
C ILE A 100 -6.53 -0.12 -3.04
N LEU A 101 -6.28 -1.42 -2.85
CA LEU A 101 -6.14 -2.37 -3.95
C LEU A 101 -7.49 -3.01 -4.26
N HIS A 102 -7.73 -3.30 -5.53
CA HIS A 102 -8.96 -3.91 -6.01
C HIS A 102 -8.69 -5.29 -6.63
N PRO A 103 -8.89 -6.39 -5.88
CA PRO A 103 -8.83 -7.75 -6.46
C PRO A 103 -9.80 -7.92 -7.64
N ASP A 104 -10.97 -7.28 -7.54
CA ASP A 104 -11.90 -7.10 -8.65
C ASP A 104 -12.42 -5.65 -8.67
N ARG A 105 -11.76 -4.83 -9.49
CA ARG A 105 -12.11 -3.41 -9.67
C ARG A 105 -13.53 -3.21 -10.20
N ARG A 106 -14.04 -4.11 -11.03
CA ARG A 106 -15.40 -3.98 -11.59
C ARG A 106 -16.43 -4.26 -10.52
N LYS A 107 -16.21 -5.26 -9.68
CA LYS A 107 -17.04 -5.52 -8.50
C LYS A 107 -17.08 -4.31 -7.58
N ASP A 108 -15.92 -3.81 -7.19
CA ASP A 108 -15.82 -2.77 -6.17
C ASP A 108 -16.31 -1.39 -6.64
N LEU A 109 -16.06 -1.01 -7.91
CA LEU A 109 -16.25 0.36 -8.39
C LEU A 109 -17.47 0.55 -9.31
N THR A 110 -18.37 -0.43 -9.42
CA THR A 110 -19.63 -0.27 -10.14
C THR A 110 -20.82 -0.26 -9.18
N PRO A 111 -21.67 0.79 -9.21
CA PRO A 111 -22.75 0.94 -8.24
C PRO A 111 -23.91 -0.04 -8.49
N THR A 112 -24.09 -0.50 -9.72
CA THR A 112 -25.18 -1.40 -10.12
C THR A 112 -24.66 -2.50 -11.04
N HIS A 113 -25.34 -3.64 -11.02
CA HIS A 113 -25.06 -4.73 -11.95
C HIS A 113 -25.51 -4.37 -13.37
N VAL A 114 -24.67 -4.65 -14.37
CA VAL A 114 -25.03 -4.56 -15.79
C VAL A 114 -25.17 -5.96 -16.38
N ALA A 115 -26.27 -6.20 -17.09
CA ALA A 115 -26.61 -7.55 -17.56
C ALA A 115 -25.79 -8.00 -18.79
N ALA A 116 -25.22 -7.06 -19.54
CA ALA A 116 -24.48 -7.33 -20.76
C ALA A 116 -23.20 -6.49 -20.81
N ASP A 117 -22.16 -7.05 -21.45
CA ASP A 117 -20.89 -6.38 -21.62
C ASP A 117 -21.05 -5.11 -22.46
N PRO A 118 -20.68 -3.93 -21.91
CA PRO A 118 -20.62 -2.71 -22.68
C PRO A 118 -19.67 -2.84 -23.87
N PRO A 119 -19.83 -2.02 -24.91
CA PRO A 119 -18.85 -1.92 -25.98
C PRO A 119 -17.44 -1.71 -25.41
N TYR A 120 -16.45 -2.39 -25.99
CA TYR A 120 -15.03 -2.36 -25.59
C TYR A 120 -14.68 -3.05 -24.27
N TRP A 121 -15.65 -3.66 -23.57
CA TRP A 121 -15.34 -4.53 -22.44
C TRP A 121 -14.96 -5.94 -22.93
N PRO A 122 -14.04 -6.63 -22.23
CA PRO A 122 -13.80 -8.05 -22.48
C PRO A 122 -15.07 -8.87 -22.25
N ALA A 123 -15.20 -9.99 -22.96
CA ALA A 123 -16.33 -10.90 -22.78
C ALA A 123 -16.40 -11.41 -21.33
N GLY A 124 -17.60 -11.35 -20.74
CA GLY A 124 -17.88 -11.75 -19.36
C GLY A 124 -17.40 -10.76 -18.30
N ALA A 125 -17.00 -9.54 -18.67
CA ALA A 125 -16.54 -8.50 -17.74
C ALA A 125 -17.65 -7.98 -16.82
N SER A 126 -18.91 -8.08 -17.25
CA SER A 126 -20.08 -7.62 -16.49
C SER A 126 -20.47 -8.53 -15.34
N ARG A 127 -20.01 -9.79 -15.35
CA ARG A 127 -20.41 -10.85 -14.42
C ARG A 127 -20.26 -10.46 -12.95
N THR A 128 -19.27 -9.63 -12.62
CA THR A 128 -18.96 -9.27 -11.24
C THR A 128 -19.37 -7.85 -10.87
N THR A 129 -19.98 -7.08 -11.78
CA THR A 129 -20.41 -5.70 -11.52
C THR A 129 -21.53 -5.60 -10.46
N GLY A 130 -21.64 -4.43 -9.82
CA GLY A 130 -22.70 -4.09 -8.88
C GLY A 130 -22.33 -4.23 -7.40
N GLY A 131 -21.06 -4.40 -7.06
CA GLY A 131 -20.60 -4.53 -5.67
C GLY A 131 -20.35 -3.20 -4.96
N GLY A 132 -20.61 -2.04 -5.60
CA GLY A 132 -20.25 -0.72 -5.08
C GLY A 132 -20.84 -0.40 -3.71
N GLU A 133 -22.09 -0.77 -3.43
CA GLU A 133 -22.71 -0.52 -2.12
C GLU A 133 -22.00 -1.29 -0.99
N ALA A 134 -21.68 -2.56 -1.22
CA ALA A 134 -20.91 -3.36 -0.27
C ALA A 134 -19.49 -2.82 -0.09
N PHE A 135 -18.87 -2.34 -1.17
CA PHE A 135 -17.54 -1.74 -1.11
C PHE A 135 -17.53 -0.43 -0.30
N ILE A 136 -18.48 0.48 -0.53
CA ILE A 136 -18.62 1.69 0.29
C ILE A 136 -18.88 1.34 1.76
N ALA A 137 -19.74 0.36 2.04
CA ALA A 137 -20.00 -0.10 3.40
C ALA A 137 -18.72 -0.65 4.07
N PHE A 138 -17.88 -1.38 3.34
CA PHE A 138 -16.54 -1.80 3.80
C PHE A 138 -15.65 -0.61 4.14
N LEU A 139 -15.61 0.43 3.29
CA LEU A 139 -14.81 1.61 3.57
C LEU A 139 -15.26 2.29 4.88
N GLU A 140 -16.55 2.60 4.99
CA GLU A 140 -17.10 3.35 6.12
C GLU A 140 -17.04 2.59 7.44
N ARG A 141 -17.35 1.28 7.42
CA ARG A 141 -17.57 0.50 8.65
C ARG A 141 -16.36 -0.32 9.07
N GLU A 142 -15.41 -0.56 8.16
CA GLU A 142 -14.26 -1.43 8.44
C GLU A 142 -12.93 -0.73 8.16
N LEU A 143 -12.68 -0.25 6.94
CA LEU A 143 -11.36 0.30 6.58
C LEU A 143 -11.05 1.61 7.29
N LEU A 144 -11.91 2.62 7.19
CA LEU A 144 -11.67 3.94 7.81
C LEU A 144 -11.48 3.79 9.34
N PRO A 145 -12.37 3.09 10.08
CA PRO A 145 -12.16 2.85 11.51
C PRO A 145 -10.86 2.10 11.84
N TYR A 146 -10.45 1.14 11.01
CA TYR A 146 -9.18 0.44 11.18
C TYR A 146 -7.99 1.39 11.05
N ILE A 147 -8.00 2.26 10.03
CA ILE A 147 -6.93 3.24 9.82
C ILE A 147 -6.87 4.22 11.00
N ASP A 148 -8.02 4.76 11.44
CA ASP A 148 -8.09 5.71 12.56
C ASP A 148 -7.64 5.12 13.90
N LYS A 149 -7.88 3.82 14.10
CA LYS A 149 -7.42 3.11 15.30
C LYS A 149 -5.93 2.81 15.28
N LYS A 150 -5.38 2.46 14.12
CA LYS A 150 -4.01 1.93 13.98
C LYS A 150 -2.96 3.01 13.72
N TYR A 151 -3.35 4.10 13.06
CA TYR A 151 -2.44 5.17 12.64
C TYR A 151 -2.82 6.51 13.29
N PRO A 152 -1.88 7.48 13.39
CA PRO A 152 -2.16 8.77 14.02
C PRO A 152 -2.96 9.68 13.07
N THR A 153 -4.21 9.35 12.81
CA THR A 153 -5.07 10.15 11.94
C THR A 153 -5.63 11.38 12.65
N GLN A 154 -5.89 12.44 11.90
CA GLN A 154 -6.62 13.61 12.37
C GLN A 154 -8.11 13.44 12.01
N PRO A 155 -9.04 13.52 13.00
CA PRO A 155 -10.47 13.52 12.73
C PRO A 155 -10.93 14.73 11.89
#